data_AF-A0AAE8FPC4-F1
#
_entry.id   AF-A0AAE8FPC4-F1
#
_cell.length_a   1.000
_cell.length_b   1.000
_cell.length_c   1.000
_cell.angle_alpha   90.00
_cell.angle_beta   90.00
_cell.angle_gamma   90.00
#
_symmetry.space_group_name_H-M   'P 1'
#
loop_
_entity.id
_entity.type
_entity.pdbx_description
1 polymer ?
#
loop_
_entity_poly.entity_id
_entity_poly.type
_entity_poly.pdbx_seq_one_letter_code
_entity_poly.pdbx_strand_id
1 'polypeptide(L)'
;LIIYNPSIQGKTIETKGGLIDVMPTVSYLLGVNDGSLRNVIGRNLLNTNRNIVALPDGEVAGEAKSQDELNHVKKSYDISTKIIRSDYFKNN
;
A
#
# COMPACT_ATOMS: atom_id res chain seq x y z
N LEU A 1 9.34 9.75 1.94
CA LEU A 1 8.08 10.18 2.58
C LEU A 1 8.41 10.70 3.96
N ILE A 2 7.87 11.84 4.38
CA ILE A 2 7.98 12.34 5.76
C ILE A 2 6.56 12.52 6.28
N ILE A 3 6.27 11.97 7.45
CA ILE A 3 5.02 12.18 8.18
C ILE A 3 5.40 12.83 9.51
N TYR A 4 4.84 14.01 9.79
CA TYR A 4 5.12 14.76 11.01
C TYR A 4 3.89 14.79 11.91
N ASN A 5 4.07 14.37 13.16
CA ASN A 5 3.08 14.51 14.22
C ASN A 5 3.83 14.84 15.53
N PRO A 6 3.59 16.02 16.15
CA PRO A 6 4.32 16.44 17.35
C PRO A 6 4.06 15.56 18.57
N SER A 7 2.97 14.80 18.57
CA SER A 7 2.56 13.93 19.68
C SER A 7 3.07 12.49 19.54
N ILE A 8 3.82 12.17 18.46
CA ILE A 8 4.32 10.82 18.18
C ILE A 8 5.84 10.82 18.16
N GLN A 9 6.45 9.81 18.80
CA GLN A 9 7.89 9.60 18.72
C GLN A 9 8.32 9.24 17.29
N GLY A 10 9.28 10.00 16.75
CA GLY A 10 9.82 9.77 15.42
C GLY A 10 10.50 8.41 15.28
N LYS A 11 10.35 7.80 14.11
CA LYS A 11 11.01 6.54 13.73
C LYS A 11 11.31 6.53 12.24
N THR A 12 12.47 5.99 11.87
CA THR A 12 12.81 5.68 10.47
C THR A 12 12.30 4.28 10.10
N ILE A 13 11.62 4.18 8.96
CA ILE A 13 11.18 2.92 8.38
C ILE A 13 11.86 2.77 7.02
N GLU A 14 12.74 1.78 6.92
CA GLU A 14 13.54 1.49 5.70
C GLU A 14 12.79 0.60 4.68
N THR A 15 11.59 0.14 5.04
CA THR A 15 10.76 -0.73 4.21
C THR A 15 10.49 -0.10 2.84
N LYS A 16 10.71 -0.86 1.77
CA LYS A 16 10.34 -0.49 0.41
C LYS A 16 8.82 -0.44 0.29
N GLY A 17 8.31 0.75 -0.03
CA GLY A 17 6.90 1.05 -0.24
C GLY A 17 6.72 2.07 -1.37
N GLY A 18 5.46 2.29 -1.76
CA GLY A 18 5.08 3.23 -2.81
C GLY A 18 4.12 4.30 -2.33
N LEU A 19 3.78 5.26 -3.19
CA LEU A 19 2.82 6.31 -2.86
C LEU A 19 1.42 5.77 -2.51
N ILE A 20 1.04 4.61 -3.07
CA ILE A 20 -0.22 3.93 -2.78
C ILE A 20 -0.36 3.53 -1.30
N ASP A 21 0.77 3.40 -0.59
CA ASP A 21 0.81 3.02 0.81
C ASP A 21 0.57 4.21 1.77
N VAL A 22 0.57 5.45 1.25
CA VAL A 22 0.37 6.66 2.07
C VAL A 22 -1.02 6.70 2.68
N MET A 23 -2.07 6.48 1.88
CA MET A 23 -3.46 6.50 2.37
C MET A 23 -3.67 5.52 3.55
N PRO A 24 -3.41 4.20 3.42
CA PRO A 24 -3.63 3.28 4.53
C PRO A 24 -2.72 3.57 5.73
N THR A 25 -1.50 4.06 5.50
CA THR A 25 -0.57 4.44 6.59
C THR A 25 -1.09 5.65 7.39
N VAL A 26 -1.54 6.70 6.71
CA VAL A 26 -2.07 7.91 7.36
C VAL A 26 -3.43 7.63 8.01
N SER A 27 -4.31 6.87 7.35
CA SER A 27 -5.59 6.45 7.92
C SER A 27 -5.40 5.71 9.25
N TYR A 28 -4.41 4.81 9.33
CA TYR A 28 -4.06 4.13 10.58
C TYR A 28 -3.61 5.11 11.67
N LEU A 29 -2.75 6.09 11.34
CA LEU A 29 -2.31 7.12 12.29
C LEU A 29 -3.46 8.00 12.81
N LEU A 30 -4.52 8.17 12.00
CA LEU A 30 -5.72 8.93 12.35
C LEU A 30 -6.77 8.09 13.10
N GLY A 31 -6.50 6.81 13.38
CA GLY A 31 -7.44 5.93 14.09
C GLY A 31 -8.64 5.47 13.24
N VAL A 32 -8.53 5.53 11.91
CA VAL A 32 -9.57 5.03 11.01
C VAL A 32 -9.57 3.50 11.03
N ASN A 33 -10.76 2.90 11.14
CA ASN A 33 -10.93 1.44 11.18
C ASN A 33 -10.67 0.79 9.80
N ASP A 34 -9.89 -0.29 9.79
CA ASP A 34 -9.53 -1.13 8.64
C ASP A 34 -10.74 -1.55 7.78
N GLY A 35 -11.93 -1.71 8.37
CA GLY A 35 -13.15 -2.03 7.64
C GLY A 35 -13.49 -1.04 6.52
N SER A 36 -13.08 0.23 6.64
CA SER A 36 -13.27 1.27 5.63
C SER A 36 -12.21 1.26 4.52
N LEU A 37 -11.12 0.52 4.70
CA LEU A 37 -9.96 0.48 3.79
C LEU A 37 -9.95 -0.78 2.91
N ARG A 38 -11.04 -1.55 2.87
CA ARG A 38 -11.14 -2.84 2.15
C ARG A 38 -10.81 -2.78 0.66
N ASN A 39 -11.01 -1.61 0.04
CA ASN A 39 -10.82 -1.40 -1.39
C ASN A 39 -9.48 -0.71 -1.72
N VAL A 40 -8.61 -0.53 -0.72
CA VAL A 40 -7.30 0.09 -0.87
C VAL A 40 -6.28 -0.95 -1.31
N ILE A 41 -5.48 -0.64 -2.33
CA ILE A 41 -4.46 -1.54 -2.89
C ILE A 41 -3.16 -1.49 -2.07
N GLY A 42 -2.80 -0.32 -1.54
CA GLY A 42 -1.61 -0.14 -0.71
C GLY A 42 -1.76 -0.78 0.67
N ARG A 43 -0.68 -0.71 1.46
CA ARG A 43 -0.61 -1.26 2.83
C ARG A 43 -0.10 -0.24 3.82
N ASN A 44 -0.41 -0.45 5.10
CA ASN A 44 0.17 0.35 6.18
C ASN A 44 1.66 0.03 6.35
N LEU A 45 2.53 1.02 6.17
CA LEU A 45 3.98 0.87 6.30
C LEU A 45 4.47 0.73 7.75
N LEU A 46 3.64 1.11 8.74
CA LEU A 46 4.00 1.08 10.16
C LEU A 46 3.95 -0.32 10.78
N ASN A 47 3.16 -1.23 10.19
CA ASN A 47 2.91 -2.56 10.73
C ASN A 47 3.00 -3.68 9.66
N THR A 48 3.56 -3.38 8.49
CA THR A 48 3.73 -4.39 7.45
C THR A 48 4.97 -5.24 7.64
N ASN A 49 4.85 -6.51 7.28
CA ASN A 49 5.96 -7.44 7.16
C ASN A 49 6.51 -7.53 5.73
N ARG A 50 5.95 -6.81 4.74
CA ARG A 50 6.35 -6.88 3.33
C ARG A 50 7.38 -5.81 2.99
N ASN A 51 8.41 -6.15 2.22
CA ASN A 51 9.50 -5.24 1.82
C ASN A 51 9.64 -5.14 0.29
N ILE A 52 8.51 -5.16 -0.43
CA ILE A 52 8.46 -5.14 -1.89
C ILE A 52 7.36 -4.19 -2.39
N VAL A 53 7.57 -3.55 -3.53
CA VAL A 53 6.59 -2.70 -4.21
C VAL A 53 6.69 -2.88 -5.73
N ALA A 54 5.55 -2.86 -6.43
CA ALA A 54 5.53 -2.84 -7.89
C ALA A 54 5.77 -1.42 -8.41
N LEU A 55 6.57 -1.29 -9.46
CA LEU A 55 6.84 -0.04 -10.16
C LEU A 55 5.92 0.12 -11.38
N PRO A 56 5.71 1.35 -11.89
CA PRO A 56 4.78 1.61 -13.00
C PRO A 56 5.08 0.86 -14.30
N ASP A 57 6.34 0.48 -14.52
CA ASP A 57 6.82 -0.31 -15.66
C ASP A 57 6.61 -1.82 -15.50
N GLY A 58 6.11 -2.28 -14.35
CA GLY A 58 5.89 -3.68 -14.03
C GLY A 58 7.09 -4.36 -13.35
N GLU A 59 8.20 -3.65 -13.15
CA GLU A 59 9.29 -4.12 -12.30
C GLU A 59 8.89 -4.09 -10.82
N VAL A 60 9.74 -4.64 -9.96
CA VAL A 60 9.55 -4.61 -8.51
C VAL A 60 10.81 -4.09 -7.83
N ALA A 61 10.63 -3.30 -6.77
CA ALA A 61 11.71 -2.86 -5.91
C ALA A 61 11.58 -3.53 -4.54
N GLY A 62 12.71 -4.00 -4.01
CA GLY A 62 12.79 -4.69 -2.72
C GLY A 62 12.76 -6.22 -2.85
N GLU A 63 12.42 -6.90 -1.75
CA GLU A 63 12.53 -8.34 -1.63
C GLU A 63 11.19 -8.96 -1.23
N ALA A 64 10.69 -9.87 -2.06
CA ALA A 64 9.54 -10.70 -1.73
C ALA A 64 9.97 -11.85 -0.82
N LYS A 65 9.12 -12.22 0.15
CA LYS A 65 9.36 -13.38 1.01
C LYS A 65 9.03 -14.71 0.34
N SER A 66 8.22 -14.65 -0.72
CA SER A 66 7.81 -15.82 -1.48
C SER A 66 7.43 -15.45 -2.92
N GLN A 67 7.37 -16.46 -3.77
CA GLN A 67 6.86 -16.29 -5.13
C GLN A 67 5.40 -15.80 -5.14
N ASP A 68 4.59 -16.22 -4.16
CA ASP A 68 3.20 -15.77 -4.03
C ASP A 68 3.09 -14.29 -3.71
N GLU A 69 3.94 -13.77 -2.82
CA GLU A 69 4.00 -12.34 -2.53
C GLU A 69 4.41 -11.54 -3.77
N LEU A 70 5.43 -12.01 -4.48
CA LEU A 70 5.88 -11.40 -5.73
C LEU A 70 4.74 -11.35 -6.77
N ASN A 71 4.04 -12.48 -6.96
CA ASN A 71 2.93 -12.58 -7.90
C ASN A 71 1.76 -11.68 -7.49
N HIS A 72 1.44 -11.61 -6.20
CA HIS A 72 0.39 -10.75 -5.67
C HIS A 72 0.70 -9.26 -5.91
N VAL A 73 1.94 -8.84 -5.64
CA VAL A 73 2.36 -7.45 -5.84
C VAL A 73 2.35 -7.06 -7.31
N LYS A 74 2.81 -7.93 -8.22
CA LYS A 74 2.74 -7.69 -9.67
C LYS A 74 1.32 -7.56 -10.21
N LYS A 75 0.33 -8.24 -9.61
CA LYS A 75 -1.08 -8.13 -10.00
C LYS A 75 -1.75 -6.81 -9.61
N SER A 76 -1.14 -6.03 -8.71
CA SER A 76 -1.75 -4.78 -8.20
C SER A 76 -2.11 -3.77 -9.30
N TYR A 77 -1.25 -3.62 -10.32
CA TYR A 77 -1.49 -2.71 -11.45
C TYR A 77 -2.65 -3.16 -12.35
N ASP A 78 -2.75 -4.45 -12.66
CA ASP A 78 -3.85 -5.00 -13.45
C ASP A 78 -5.18 -4.84 -12.71
N ILE A 79 -5.21 -5.13 -11.41
CA ILE A 79 -6.39 -4.93 -10.56
C ILE A 79 -6.78 -3.45 -10.52
N SER A 80 -5.82 -2.55 -10.29
CA SER A 80 -6.08 -1.11 -10.30
C SER A 80 -6.66 -0.64 -11.63
N THR A 81 -6.08 -1.11 -12.74
CA THR A 81 -6.56 -0.80 -14.09
C THR A 81 -7.99 -1.27 -14.31
N LYS A 82 -8.32 -2.49 -13.84
CA LYS A 82 -9.69 -3.03 -13.92
C LYS A 82 -10.67 -2.22 -13.08
N ILE A 83 -10.31 -1.84 -11.85
CA ILE A 83 -11.14 -0.99 -10.98
C ILE A 83 -11.47 0.33 -11.67
N ILE A 84 -10.46 0.99 -12.25
CA ILE A 84 -10.63 2.28 -12.95
C ILE A 84 -11.46 2.11 -14.21
N ARG A 85 -11.09 1.18 -15.10
CA ARG A 85 -11.73 1.02 -16.42
C ARG A 85 -13.17 0.52 -16.36
N SER A 86 -13.51 -0.24 -15.32
CA SER A 86 -14.87 -0.75 -15.13
C SER A 86 -15.78 0.21 -14.36
N ASP A 87 -15.26 1.34 -13.87
CA ASP A 87 -15.99 2.21 -12.94
C ASP A 87 -16.55 1.42 -11.75
N TYR A 88 -15.69 0.57 -11.16
CA TYR A 88 -16.11 -0.48 -10.22
C TYR A 88 -16.90 0.05 -9.01
N PHE A 89 -16.64 1.29 -8.59
CA PHE A 89 -17.32 1.91 -7.45
C PHE A 89 -18.64 2.59 -7.78
N LYS A 90 -19.07 2.63 -9.05
CA LYS A 90 -20.31 3.31 -9.46
C LYS A 90 -21.57 2.79 -8.77
N ASN A 91 -21.60 1.50 -8.45
CA ASN A 91 -22.76 0.82 -7.86
C ASN A 91 -22.49 0.31 -6.43
N ASN A 92 -21.44 0.81 -5.78
CA ASN A 92 -21.10 0.49 -4.38
C ASN A 92 -21.64 1.56 -3.42
#